data_AF-A0A814Z1B9-F1
#
_entry.id   AF-A0A814Z1B9-F1
#
_cell.length_a   1.000
_cell.length_b   1.000
_cell.length_c   1.000
_cell.angle_alpha   90.00
_cell.angle_beta   90.00
_cell.angle_gamma   90.00
#
_symmetry.space_group_name_H-M   'P 1'
#
loop_
_entity.id
_entity.type
_entity.pdbx_description
1 polymer ?
#
loop_
_entity_poly.entity_id
_entity_poly.type
_entity_poly.pdbx_seq_one_letter_code
_entity_poly.pdbx_strand_id
1 'polypeptide(L)'
;MSLWSHRTQIFVLYGGFPLAAISLIGCIMNIITFSSVRMYRSRSCTFYLSIAAVARCLHILVAGLSRVLAIGFNIDPSIISPLWCKMRLYMIITCYGIAVTCECLATVDSFSMTSLLVNIRRWSNIKRAHQIVVCVILFWALHNLPNIIFFNLNANSCVSSSSIWSFYVNYIINWALNLIIPLTICTVFGILTYRNIRTLKATNQLQRAERQLTHMIFGQLIVIISPIMIYVAYFIYASSMTTLNKTTEQNAFEYFIYNVVNIIFAFIYGVCIIFYRHNMLSIPSNAVSFIKSQKGNKMLVMNDYIFKFNKTVGPTKYYRCKHSRCIVTLHTDLNDVISKFNGEHCHPPEPEEIEIRKFKEAVKIVLNLKLRPSLKSMMKKQYDLTCQN
;
A
#
# COMPACT_ATOMS: atom_id res chain seq x y z
N MET A 1 -19.70 42.05 0.61
CA MET A 1 -19.32 40.62 0.60
C MET A 1 -20.21 39.91 -0.41
N SER A 2 -19.67 39.28 -1.46
CA SER A 2 -20.48 38.68 -2.53
C SER A 2 -21.18 37.40 -2.04
N LEU A 3 -22.39 37.11 -2.53
CA LEU A 3 -23.15 35.90 -2.18
C LEU A 3 -22.31 34.61 -2.30
N TRP A 4 -21.46 34.54 -3.32
CA TRP A 4 -20.53 33.44 -3.56
C TRP A 4 -19.43 33.31 -2.51
N SER A 5 -18.91 34.41 -1.97
CA SER A 5 -17.92 34.35 -0.88
C SER A 5 -18.50 33.73 0.38
N HIS A 6 -19.74 34.08 0.73
CA HIS A 6 -20.44 33.49 1.87
C HIS A 6 -20.75 31.99 1.65
N ARG A 7 -21.20 31.62 0.45
CA ARG A 7 -21.40 30.20 0.07
C ARG A 7 -20.10 29.39 0.14
N THR A 8 -18.97 29.99 -0.24
CA THR A 8 -17.65 29.34 -0.15
C THR A 8 -17.29 29.05 1.31
N GLN A 9 -17.51 30.01 2.21
CA GLN A 9 -17.24 29.84 3.64
C GLN A 9 -18.08 28.71 4.25
N ILE A 10 -19.39 28.69 3.98
CA ILE A 10 -20.30 27.63 4.44
C ILE A 10 -19.83 26.27 3.90
N PHE A 11 -19.53 26.17 2.61
CA PHE A 11 -19.09 24.91 2.01
C PHE A 11 -17.78 24.39 2.62
N VAL A 12 -16.79 25.26 2.83
CA VAL A 12 -15.51 24.87 3.41
C VAL A 12 -15.68 24.41 4.87
N LEU A 13 -16.54 25.08 5.64
CA LEU A 13 -16.77 24.75 7.04
C LEU A 13 -17.53 23.43 7.20
N TYR A 14 -18.68 23.29 6.53
CA TYR A 14 -19.56 22.13 6.69
C TYR A 14 -19.16 20.95 5.80
N GLY A 15 -18.51 21.18 4.67
CA GLY A 15 -18.02 20.11 3.78
C GLY A 15 -16.56 19.75 4.05
N GLY A 16 -15.68 20.75 4.18
CA GLY A 16 -14.25 20.52 4.33
C GLY A 16 -13.86 19.86 5.65
N PHE A 17 -14.44 20.28 6.79
CA PHE A 17 -14.08 19.72 8.09
C PHE A 17 -14.46 18.23 8.26
N PRO A 18 -15.69 17.78 7.92
CA PRO A 18 -16.04 16.37 7.99
C PRO A 18 -15.22 15.51 7.03
N LEU A 19 -14.94 16.00 5.81
CA LEU A 19 -14.09 15.30 4.85
C LEU A 19 -12.65 15.16 5.36
N ALA A 20 -12.11 16.18 6.02
CA ALA A 20 -10.81 16.12 6.69
C ALA A 20 -10.78 15.04 7.78
N ALA A 21 -11.80 15.01 8.63
CA ALA A 21 -11.91 14.04 9.72
C ALA A 21 -12.00 12.60 9.19
N ILE A 22 -12.85 12.34 8.19
CA ILE A 22 -12.98 11.03 7.55
C ILE A 22 -11.64 10.60 6.94
N SER A 23 -10.97 11.51 6.23
CA SER A 23 -9.66 11.24 5.61
C SER A 23 -8.58 10.91 6.64
N LEU A 24 -8.55 11.63 7.76
CA LEU A 24 -7.60 11.41 8.84
C LEU A 24 -7.84 10.06 9.53
N ILE A 25 -9.10 9.75 9.87
CA ILE A 25 -9.50 8.45 10.42
C ILE A 25 -9.03 7.32 9.50
N GLY A 26 -9.20 7.51 8.19
CA GLY A 26 -8.77 6.53 7.20
C GLY A 26 -7.29 6.25 7.16
N CYS A 27 -6.50 7.31 7.18
CA CYS A 27 -5.06 7.17 7.18
C CYS A 27 -4.58 6.49 8.48
N ILE A 28 -5.16 6.85 9.63
CA ILE A 28 -4.89 6.20 10.92
C ILE A 28 -5.24 4.71 10.87
N MET A 29 -6.41 4.34 10.34
CA MET A 29 -6.82 2.94 10.20
C MET A 29 -5.87 2.14 9.30
N ASN A 30 -5.38 2.73 8.21
CA ASN A 30 -4.39 2.08 7.34
C ASN A 30 -3.06 1.84 8.08
N ILE A 31 -2.57 2.84 8.82
CA ILE A 31 -1.35 2.73 9.64
C ILE A 31 -1.50 1.61 10.68
N ILE A 32 -2.63 1.59 11.41
CA ILE A 32 -2.91 0.55 12.41
C ILE A 32 -2.96 -0.83 11.75
N THR A 33 -3.63 -0.96 10.61
CA THR A 33 -3.78 -2.25 9.91
C THR A 33 -2.43 -2.82 9.47
N PHE A 34 -1.56 -1.99 8.89
CA PHE A 34 -0.25 -2.44 8.44
C PHE A 34 0.74 -2.67 9.58
N SER A 35 0.58 -1.97 10.70
CA SER A 35 1.46 -2.10 11.87
C SER A 35 1.07 -3.25 12.80
N SER A 36 -0.23 -3.57 12.91
CA SER A 36 -0.75 -4.56 13.86
C SER A 36 -0.59 -6.01 13.38
N VAL A 37 -0.65 -6.25 12.07
CA VAL A 37 -0.63 -7.62 11.52
C VAL A 37 0.80 -8.03 11.14
N ARG A 38 1.33 -9.06 11.82
CA ARG A 38 2.72 -9.55 11.61
C ARG A 38 3.05 -9.88 10.15
N MET A 39 2.09 -10.45 9.41
CA MET A 39 2.26 -10.79 7.99
C MET A 39 2.49 -9.55 7.12
N TYR A 40 1.86 -8.41 7.45
CA TYR A 40 2.05 -7.15 6.73
C TYR A 40 3.34 -6.44 7.17
N ARG A 41 3.76 -6.55 8.42
CA ARG A 41 5.00 -5.90 8.90
C ARG A 41 6.28 -6.44 8.25
N SER A 42 6.29 -7.69 7.79
CA SER A 42 7.47 -8.31 7.17
C SER A 42 7.58 -8.09 5.66
N ARG A 43 6.59 -7.44 5.03
CA ARG A 43 6.49 -7.26 3.57
C ARG A 43 6.94 -5.85 3.17
N SER A 44 7.66 -5.76 2.06
CA SER A 44 8.15 -4.48 1.51
C SER A 44 7.03 -3.62 0.94
N CYS A 45 6.07 -4.21 0.22
CA CYS A 45 4.94 -3.48 -0.37
C CYS A 45 4.10 -2.73 0.68
N THR A 46 3.74 -3.41 1.76
CA THR A 46 2.98 -2.83 2.88
C THR A 46 3.78 -1.80 3.67
N PHE A 47 5.11 -1.95 3.74
CA PHE A 47 5.97 -0.91 4.27
C PHE A 47 5.88 0.38 3.44
N TYR A 48 5.95 0.30 2.11
CA TYR A 48 5.75 1.48 1.25
C TYR A 48 4.36 2.10 1.45
N LEU A 49 3.31 1.30 1.51
CA LEU A 49 1.94 1.78 1.74
C LEU A 49 1.75 2.40 3.14
N SER A 50 2.50 1.94 4.14
CA SER A 50 2.49 2.53 5.49
C SER A 50 3.12 3.91 5.49
N ILE A 51 4.28 4.07 4.84
CA ILE A 51 4.95 5.37 4.67
C ILE A 51 4.07 6.32 3.87
N ALA A 52 3.43 5.83 2.81
CA ALA A 52 2.46 6.62 2.05
C ALA A 52 1.31 7.11 2.95
N ALA A 53 0.73 6.24 3.78
CA ALA A 53 -0.34 6.64 4.71
C ALA A 53 0.10 7.71 5.72
N VAL A 54 1.33 7.62 6.25
CA VAL A 54 1.89 8.66 7.14
C VAL A 54 2.07 9.99 6.41
N ALA A 55 2.62 9.96 5.19
CA ALA A 55 2.80 11.17 4.39
C ALA A 55 1.44 11.80 4.00
N ARG A 56 0.41 10.99 3.71
CA ARG A 56 -0.96 11.49 3.48
C ARG A 56 -1.57 12.13 4.73
N CYS A 57 -1.37 11.55 5.92
CA CYS A 57 -1.78 12.19 7.18
C CYS A 57 -1.19 13.60 7.30
N LEU A 58 0.13 13.73 7.10
CA LEU A 58 0.81 15.02 7.18
C LEU A 58 0.30 16.01 6.12
N HIS A 59 0.08 15.55 4.89
CA HIS A 59 -0.50 16.36 3.83
C HIS A 59 -1.89 16.89 4.22
N ILE A 60 -2.79 16.05 4.73
CA ILE A 60 -4.14 16.46 5.14
C ILE A 60 -4.09 17.46 6.29
N LEU A 61 -3.21 17.22 7.28
CA LEU A 61 -3.05 18.13 8.42
C LEU A 61 -2.54 19.50 7.98
N VAL A 62 -1.63 19.59 7.01
CA VAL A 62 -1.11 20.88 6.54
C VAL A 62 -2.07 21.53 5.52
N ALA A 63 -2.45 20.83 4.46
CA ALA A 63 -3.28 21.36 3.38
C ALA A 63 -4.72 21.61 3.84
N GLY A 64 -5.34 20.62 4.48
CA GLY A 64 -6.72 20.68 4.92
C GLY A 64 -6.94 21.70 6.02
N LEU A 65 -6.16 21.62 7.10
CA LEU A 65 -6.31 22.55 8.23
C LEU A 65 -6.02 23.99 7.83
N SER A 66 -4.96 24.24 7.04
CA SER A 66 -4.66 25.60 6.58
C SER A 66 -5.79 26.17 5.73
N ARG A 67 -6.48 25.36 4.91
CA ARG A 67 -7.60 25.82 4.09
C ARG A 67 -8.86 26.09 4.92
N VAL A 68 -9.17 25.21 5.86
CA VAL A 68 -10.33 25.37 6.76
C VAL A 68 -10.17 26.62 7.64
N LEU A 69 -8.96 26.85 8.18
CA LEU A 69 -8.67 28.07 8.94
C LEU A 69 -8.79 29.33 8.05
N ALA A 70 -8.15 29.31 6.88
CA ALA A 70 -8.09 30.48 6.00
C ALA A 70 -9.46 30.92 5.49
N ILE A 71 -10.35 29.98 5.10
CA ILE A 71 -11.66 30.34 4.54
C ILE A 71 -12.80 30.16 5.53
N GLY A 72 -12.82 29.07 6.29
CA GLY A 72 -13.91 28.79 7.22
C GLY A 72 -13.95 29.82 8.34
N PHE A 73 -12.78 30.17 8.88
CA PHE A 73 -12.63 31.08 10.02
C PHE A 73 -12.07 32.46 9.66
N ASN A 74 -11.73 32.71 8.38
CA ASN A 74 -11.06 33.93 7.91
C ASN A 74 -9.71 34.19 8.62
N ILE A 75 -9.04 33.14 9.09
CA ILE A 75 -7.71 33.22 9.70
C ILE A 75 -6.72 32.54 8.76
N ASP A 76 -5.99 33.30 7.93
CA ASP A 76 -4.97 32.73 7.04
C ASP A 76 -3.56 32.84 7.64
N PRO A 77 -2.99 31.74 8.18
CA PRO A 77 -1.65 31.78 8.77
C PRO A 77 -0.56 32.11 7.74
N SER A 78 -0.85 31.92 6.45
CA SER A 78 0.07 32.19 5.34
C SER A 78 0.24 33.69 5.09
N ILE A 79 -0.72 34.51 5.51
CA ILE A 79 -0.65 35.97 5.40
C ILE A 79 -0.09 36.57 6.70
N ILE A 80 -0.36 35.92 7.82
CA ILE A 80 0.10 36.37 9.16
C ILE A 80 1.60 36.12 9.35
N SER A 81 2.13 35.00 8.84
CA SER A 81 3.52 34.61 9.10
C SER A 81 4.30 34.29 7.82
N PRO A 82 5.47 34.93 7.61
CA PRO A 82 6.31 34.67 6.44
C PRO A 82 6.89 33.25 6.46
N LEU A 83 7.13 32.69 7.65
CA LEU A 83 7.59 31.31 7.81
C LEU A 83 6.55 30.31 7.30
N TRP A 84 5.28 30.46 7.67
CA TRP A 84 4.22 29.56 7.22
C TRP A 84 3.96 29.70 5.72
N CYS A 85 4.00 30.92 5.18
CA CYS A 85 3.92 31.15 3.73
C CYS A 85 4.91 30.26 2.96
N LYS A 86 6.17 30.22 3.39
CA LYS A 86 7.24 29.42 2.77
C LYS A 86 7.08 27.92 3.03
N MET A 87 6.84 27.54 4.29
CA MET A 87 6.82 26.14 4.71
C MET A 87 5.58 25.38 4.26
N ARG A 88 4.44 26.05 4.11
CA ARG A 88 3.15 25.42 3.77
C ARG A 88 3.23 24.67 2.45
N LEU A 89 3.63 25.35 1.37
CA LEU A 89 3.68 24.73 0.05
C LEU A 89 4.76 23.65 -0.04
N TYR A 90 5.91 23.89 0.60
CA TYR A 90 6.98 22.89 0.73
C TYR A 90 6.47 21.59 1.37
N MET A 91 5.78 21.68 2.51
CA MET A 91 5.25 20.50 3.21
C MET A 91 4.17 19.78 2.37
N ILE A 92 3.26 20.53 1.74
CA ILE A 92 2.19 19.98 0.91
C ILE A 92 2.78 19.17 -0.24
N ILE A 93 3.64 19.77 -1.07
CA ILE A 93 4.18 19.11 -2.27
C ILE A 93 5.11 17.95 -1.88
N THR A 94 5.93 18.12 -0.83
CA THR A 94 6.86 17.07 -0.36
C THR A 94 6.10 15.85 0.17
N CYS A 95 5.12 16.04 1.05
CA CYS A 95 4.33 14.94 1.61
C CYS A 95 3.52 14.23 0.52
N TYR A 96 2.94 14.99 -0.40
CA TYR A 96 2.20 14.43 -1.53
C TYR A 96 3.11 13.59 -2.44
N GLY A 97 4.27 14.13 -2.84
CA GLY A 97 5.23 13.42 -3.69
C GLY A 97 5.75 12.12 -3.05
N ILE A 98 6.07 12.15 -1.76
CA ILE A 98 6.46 10.93 -1.02
C ILE A 98 5.34 9.89 -1.05
N ALA A 99 4.10 10.28 -0.77
CA ALA A 99 2.98 9.35 -0.73
C ALA A 99 2.74 8.68 -2.09
N VAL A 100 2.66 9.46 -3.17
CA VAL A 100 2.42 8.94 -4.53
C VAL A 100 3.58 8.07 -5.02
N THR A 101 4.84 8.47 -4.76
CA THR A 101 5.99 7.64 -5.16
C THR A 101 6.07 6.32 -4.38
N CYS A 102 5.74 6.32 -3.09
CA CYS A 102 5.64 5.08 -2.32
C CYS A 102 4.53 4.16 -2.83
N GLU A 103 3.39 4.68 -3.29
CA GLU A 103 2.35 3.86 -3.94
C GLU A 103 2.83 3.23 -5.24
N CYS A 104 3.56 4.00 -6.06
CA CYS A 104 4.19 3.48 -7.28
C CYS A 104 5.16 2.35 -6.95
N LEU A 105 6.03 2.55 -5.96
CA LEU A 105 6.98 1.53 -5.51
C LEU A 105 6.27 0.29 -4.94
N ALA A 106 5.13 0.46 -4.28
CA ALA A 106 4.30 -0.65 -3.82
C ALA A 106 3.82 -1.51 -5.01
N THR A 107 3.36 -0.91 -6.13
CA THR A 107 2.98 -1.68 -7.33
C THR A 107 4.14 -2.42 -7.97
N VAL A 108 5.31 -1.78 -8.05
CA VAL A 108 6.54 -2.37 -8.58
C VAL A 108 7.01 -3.54 -7.69
N ASP A 109 6.87 -3.39 -6.37
CA ASP A 109 7.20 -4.44 -5.41
C ASP A 109 6.25 -5.64 -5.51
N SER A 110 4.94 -5.40 -5.65
CA SER A 110 3.93 -6.44 -5.91
C SER A 110 4.23 -7.20 -7.21
N PHE A 111 4.60 -6.50 -8.28
CA PHE A 111 5.04 -7.15 -9.51
C PHE A 111 6.29 -8.00 -9.28
N SER A 112 7.26 -7.45 -8.55
CA SER A 112 8.53 -8.11 -8.28
C SER A 112 8.31 -9.42 -7.49
N MET A 113 7.46 -9.39 -6.45
CA MET A 113 7.10 -10.58 -5.68
C MET A 113 6.40 -11.65 -6.53
N THR A 114 5.47 -11.24 -7.39
CA THR A 114 4.65 -12.16 -8.20
C THR A 114 5.38 -12.69 -9.44
N SER A 115 6.53 -12.10 -9.80
CA SER A 115 7.33 -12.53 -10.94
C SER A 115 7.83 -13.97 -10.81
N LEU A 116 7.87 -14.67 -11.95
CA LEU A 116 8.42 -16.03 -12.06
C LEU A 116 9.95 -16.04 -12.02
N LEU A 117 10.59 -14.92 -12.35
CA LEU A 117 12.04 -14.79 -12.41
C LEU A 117 12.60 -14.53 -11.02
N VAL A 118 13.47 -15.43 -10.54
CA VAL A 118 14.08 -15.35 -9.21
C VAL A 118 14.86 -14.05 -9.02
N ASN A 119 15.54 -13.56 -10.07
CA ASN A 119 16.31 -12.31 -10.02
C ASN A 119 15.42 -11.10 -9.75
N ILE A 120 14.24 -11.05 -10.37
CA ILE A 120 13.25 -9.99 -10.15
C ILE A 120 12.64 -10.14 -8.75
N ARG A 121 12.31 -11.36 -8.33
CA ARG A 121 11.74 -11.60 -6.99
C ARG A 121 12.66 -11.15 -5.85
N ARG A 122 13.98 -11.30 -6.02
CA ARG A 122 14.98 -10.87 -5.02
C ARG A 122 15.02 -9.35 -4.80
N TRP A 123 14.48 -8.54 -5.72
CA TRP A 123 14.37 -7.10 -5.51
C TRP A 123 13.35 -6.74 -4.43
N SER A 124 12.32 -7.56 -4.26
CA SER A 124 11.35 -7.40 -3.20
C SER A 124 11.92 -7.88 -1.87
N ASN A 125 12.62 -6.96 -1.20
CA ASN A 125 13.25 -7.19 0.09
C ASN A 125 13.02 -6.00 1.01
N ILE A 126 12.58 -6.28 2.23
CA ILE A 126 12.31 -5.25 3.24
C ILE A 126 13.53 -4.37 3.53
N LYS A 127 14.76 -4.90 3.54
CA LYS A 127 15.97 -4.11 3.80
C LYS A 127 16.24 -3.09 2.69
N ARG A 128 16.01 -3.49 1.44
CA ARG A 128 16.13 -2.57 0.28
C ARG A 128 15.01 -1.55 0.29
N ALA A 129 13.80 -1.94 0.68
CA ALA A 129 12.68 -1.02 0.79
C ALA A 129 12.97 0.13 1.77
N HIS A 130 13.60 -0.15 2.92
CA HIS A 130 14.05 0.91 3.85
C HIS A 130 15.02 1.88 3.17
N GLN A 131 16.03 1.37 2.46
CA GLN A 131 17.00 2.20 1.75
C GLN A 131 16.34 3.06 0.66
N ILE A 132 15.44 2.47 -0.14
CA ILE A 132 14.71 3.17 -1.20
C ILE A 132 13.83 4.28 -0.61
N VAL A 133 13.11 4.01 0.48
CA VAL A 133 12.27 5.03 1.13
C VAL A 133 13.10 6.22 1.62
N VAL A 134 14.28 5.97 2.22
CA VAL A 134 15.18 7.06 2.64
C VAL A 134 15.59 7.92 1.43
N CYS A 135 15.96 7.29 0.32
CA CYS A 135 16.28 8.02 -0.92
C CYS A 135 15.09 8.82 -1.45
N VAL A 136 13.87 8.27 -1.41
CA VAL A 136 12.64 8.96 -1.84
C VAL A 136 12.36 10.19 -0.98
N ILE A 137 12.48 10.07 0.34
CA ILE A 137 12.27 11.18 1.27
C ILE A 137 13.30 12.29 1.00
N LEU A 138 14.58 11.93 0.87
CA LEU A 138 15.65 12.90 0.58
C LEU A 138 15.45 13.57 -0.78
N PHE A 139 15.08 12.81 -1.81
CA PHE A 139 14.79 13.34 -3.14
C PHE A 139 13.70 14.41 -3.08
N TRP A 140 12.55 14.10 -2.49
CA TRP A 140 11.43 15.05 -2.43
C TRP A 140 11.70 16.24 -1.51
N ALA A 141 12.43 16.04 -0.42
CA ALA A 141 12.84 17.13 0.46
C ALA A 141 13.77 18.11 -0.28
N LEU A 142 14.78 17.60 -0.99
CA LEU A 142 15.73 18.44 -1.73
C LEU A 142 15.09 19.09 -2.97
N HIS A 143 14.29 18.34 -3.71
CA HIS A 143 13.62 18.81 -4.93
C HIS A 143 12.70 20.02 -4.67
N ASN A 144 12.03 20.04 -3.52
CA ASN A 144 11.07 21.08 -3.17
C ASN A 144 11.66 22.27 -2.42
N LEU A 145 12.97 22.26 -2.10
CA LEU A 145 13.64 23.40 -1.47
C LEU A 145 13.41 24.75 -2.18
N PRO A 146 13.33 24.84 -3.52
CA PRO A 146 13.08 26.14 -4.16
C PRO A 146 11.74 26.78 -3.79
N ASN A 147 10.75 26.00 -3.31
CA ASN A 147 9.52 26.58 -2.77
C ASN A 147 9.77 27.47 -1.55
N ILE A 148 10.76 27.17 -0.72
CA ILE A 148 11.13 27.98 0.44
C ILE A 148 11.82 29.28 0.00
N ILE A 149 12.56 29.24 -1.10
CA ILE A 149 13.35 30.37 -1.62
C ILE A 149 12.45 31.34 -2.38
N PHE A 150 11.62 30.83 -3.29
CA PHE A 150 10.88 31.65 -4.25
C PHE A 150 9.51 32.14 -3.75
N PHE A 151 8.95 31.58 -2.67
CA PHE A 151 7.68 32.09 -2.11
C PHE A 151 7.93 33.19 -1.10
N ASN A 152 7.26 34.32 -1.25
CA ASN A 152 7.34 35.44 -0.32
C ASN A 152 5.96 36.03 -0.05
N LEU A 153 5.85 36.67 1.12
CA LEU A 153 4.65 37.42 1.49
C LEU A 153 4.68 38.76 0.77
N ASN A 154 3.67 39.03 -0.08
CA ASN A 154 3.52 40.29 -0.80
C ASN A 154 2.15 40.92 -0.51
N ALA A 155 2.20 42.09 0.15
CA ALA A 155 1.07 42.87 0.67
C ALA A 155 0.11 42.05 1.57
N ASN A 156 -0.73 41.20 0.98
CA ASN A 156 -1.70 40.34 1.66
C ASN A 156 -1.83 38.95 1.00
N SER A 157 -0.79 38.50 0.29
CA SER A 157 -0.82 37.22 -0.41
C SER A 157 0.53 36.52 -0.37
N CYS A 158 0.52 35.21 -0.22
CA CYS A 158 1.71 34.37 -0.30
C CYS A 158 1.85 33.87 -1.74
N VAL A 159 2.76 34.46 -2.50
CA VAL A 159 2.91 34.23 -3.94
C VAL A 159 4.35 33.90 -4.31
N SER A 160 4.54 33.21 -5.44
CA SER A 160 5.87 32.93 -5.97
C SER A 160 6.44 34.18 -6.65
N SER A 161 7.65 34.56 -6.26
CA SER A 161 8.40 35.67 -6.87
C SER A 161 8.93 35.33 -8.27
N SER A 162 9.02 34.06 -8.64
CA SER A 162 9.54 33.61 -9.94
C SER A 162 8.43 33.00 -10.80
N SER A 163 8.18 33.60 -11.96
CA SER A 163 7.23 33.06 -12.95
C SER A 163 7.66 31.69 -13.48
N ILE A 164 8.97 31.48 -13.64
CA ILE A 164 9.55 30.21 -14.11
C ILE A 164 9.30 29.10 -13.10
N TRP A 165 9.50 29.37 -11.81
CA TRP A 165 9.22 28.38 -10.76
C TRP A 165 7.72 28.08 -10.64
N SER A 166 6.88 29.11 -10.74
CA SER A 166 5.42 28.92 -10.77
C SER A 166 4.99 28.02 -11.93
N PHE A 167 5.56 28.21 -13.13
CA PHE A 167 5.32 27.31 -14.26
C PHE A 167 5.78 25.88 -13.96
N TYR A 168 6.98 25.72 -13.40
CA TYR A 168 7.52 24.41 -13.05
C TYR A 168 6.63 23.64 -12.07
N VAL A 169 6.17 24.28 -11.00
CA VAL A 169 5.29 23.66 -10.00
C VAL A 169 3.94 23.30 -10.62
N ASN A 170 3.29 24.25 -11.31
CA ASN A 170 1.94 24.06 -11.81
C ASN A 170 1.84 23.06 -12.97
N TYR A 171 2.84 23.01 -13.85
CA TYR A 171 2.80 22.15 -15.03
C TYR A 171 3.68 20.92 -14.86
N ILE A 172 4.95 21.06 -14.51
CA ILE A 172 5.87 19.90 -14.47
C ILE A 172 5.61 19.02 -13.24
N ILE A 173 5.60 19.59 -12.04
CA ILE A 173 5.41 18.80 -10.82
C ILE A 173 3.99 18.21 -10.79
N ASN A 174 2.96 19.04 -10.92
CA ASN A 174 1.57 18.57 -10.80
C ASN A 174 1.14 17.63 -11.93
N TRP A 175 1.62 17.80 -13.17
CA TRP A 175 1.19 16.92 -14.27
C TRP A 175 2.14 15.78 -14.53
N ALA A 176 3.42 16.07 -14.77
CA ALA A 176 4.34 15.02 -15.19
C ALA A 176 4.66 14.09 -14.01
N LEU A 177 5.13 14.66 -12.90
CA LEU A 177 5.60 13.88 -11.76
C LEU A 177 4.48 13.30 -10.92
N ASN A 178 3.37 14.02 -10.77
CA ASN A 178 2.29 13.65 -9.85
C ASN A 178 1.11 12.92 -10.52
N LEU A 179 0.91 13.06 -11.83
CA LEU A 179 -0.18 12.39 -12.55
C LEU A 179 0.32 11.36 -13.57
N ILE A 180 1.05 11.79 -14.59
CA ILE A 180 1.37 10.94 -15.75
C ILE A 180 2.31 9.79 -15.36
N ILE A 181 3.40 10.08 -14.65
CA ILE A 181 4.37 9.05 -14.25
C ILE A 181 3.73 8.02 -13.28
N PRO A 182 3.04 8.43 -12.20
CA PRO A 182 2.39 7.48 -11.31
C PRO A 182 1.33 6.64 -12.00
N LEU A 183 0.52 7.24 -12.86
CA LEU A 183 -0.50 6.54 -13.65
C LEU A 183 0.12 5.47 -14.54
N THR A 184 1.17 5.81 -15.28
CA THR A 184 1.84 4.88 -16.21
C THR A 184 2.52 3.73 -15.47
N ILE A 185 3.25 4.02 -14.38
CA ILE A 185 3.89 2.99 -13.57
C ILE A 185 2.85 2.04 -12.99
N CYS A 186 1.85 2.57 -12.29
CA CYS A 186 0.88 1.75 -11.59
C CYS A 186 -0.01 0.94 -12.54
N THR A 187 -0.35 1.47 -13.71
CA THR A 187 -1.11 0.73 -14.73
C THR A 187 -0.29 -0.40 -15.34
N VAL A 188 0.95 -0.12 -15.79
CA VAL A 188 1.83 -1.13 -16.40
C VAL A 188 2.15 -2.25 -15.40
N PHE A 189 2.68 -1.91 -14.22
CA PHE A 189 3.06 -2.90 -13.22
C PHE A 189 1.85 -3.58 -12.58
N GLY A 190 0.72 -2.88 -12.45
CA GLY A 190 -0.53 -3.48 -12.03
C GLY A 190 -1.01 -4.57 -12.99
N ILE A 191 -1.02 -4.30 -14.30
CA ILE A 191 -1.45 -5.27 -15.32
C ILE A 191 -0.51 -6.49 -15.33
N LEU A 192 0.80 -6.25 -15.25
CA LEU A 192 1.79 -7.33 -15.17
C LEU A 192 1.60 -8.19 -13.92
N THR A 193 1.34 -7.57 -12.77
CA THR A 193 1.04 -8.27 -11.50
C THR A 193 -0.20 -9.14 -11.66
N TYR A 194 -1.28 -8.60 -12.24
CA TYR A 194 -2.51 -9.34 -12.48
C TYR A 194 -2.29 -10.56 -13.40
N ARG A 195 -1.52 -10.40 -14.48
CA ARG A 195 -1.15 -11.50 -15.38
C ARG A 195 -0.37 -12.59 -14.65
N ASN A 196 0.64 -12.22 -13.86
CA ASN A 196 1.46 -13.18 -13.11
C ASN A 196 0.61 -13.98 -12.10
N ILE A 197 -0.28 -13.30 -11.38
CA ILE A 197 -1.19 -13.95 -10.42
C ILE A 197 -2.11 -14.95 -11.12
N ARG A 198 -2.66 -14.62 -12.30
CA ARG A 198 -3.55 -15.52 -13.05
C ARG A 198 -2.83 -16.76 -13.58
N THR A 199 -1.58 -16.62 -14.02
CA THR A 199 -0.76 -17.73 -14.52
C THR A 199 -0.38 -18.71 -13.41
N LEU A 200 -0.13 -18.20 -12.20
CA LEU A 200 0.15 -19.00 -11.01
C LEU A 200 -1.15 -19.66 -10.48
N LYS A 201 -1.58 -20.78 -11.08
CA LYS A 201 -2.81 -21.55 -10.74
C LYS A 201 -2.88 -22.16 -9.31
N ALA A 202 -2.05 -21.75 -8.35
CA ALA A 202 -1.91 -22.42 -7.05
C ALA A 202 -2.64 -21.72 -5.87
N THR A 203 -3.33 -22.53 -5.08
CA THR A 203 -4.28 -22.22 -3.99
C THR A 203 -3.63 -21.75 -2.67
N ASN A 204 -2.69 -20.82 -2.69
CA ASN A 204 -2.05 -20.34 -1.45
C ASN A 204 -2.75 -19.12 -0.85
N GLN A 205 -2.96 -19.11 0.48
CA GLN A 205 -3.46 -17.94 1.25
C GLN A 205 -2.66 -16.66 0.95
N LEU A 206 -1.34 -16.81 0.80
CA LEU A 206 -0.43 -15.73 0.45
C LEU A 206 -0.83 -15.04 -0.86
N GLN A 207 -1.29 -15.82 -1.84
CA GLN A 207 -1.67 -15.32 -3.15
C GLN A 207 -3.06 -14.66 -3.14
N ARG A 208 -3.94 -15.05 -2.20
CA ARG A 208 -5.22 -14.36 -1.96
C ARG A 208 -4.99 -12.97 -1.37
N ALA A 209 -4.06 -12.85 -0.41
CA ALA A 209 -3.68 -11.56 0.16
C ALA A 209 -3.08 -10.63 -0.90
N GLU A 210 -2.18 -11.14 -1.76
CA GLU A 210 -1.62 -10.36 -2.89
C GLU A 210 -2.67 -9.99 -3.94
N ARG A 211 -3.63 -10.88 -4.23
CA ARG A 211 -4.75 -10.57 -5.13
C ARG A 211 -5.63 -9.45 -4.54
N GLN A 212 -5.94 -9.51 -3.25
CA GLN A 212 -6.68 -8.46 -2.55
C GLN A 212 -5.90 -7.14 -2.58
N LEU A 213 -4.59 -7.17 -2.32
CA LEU A 213 -3.71 -6.01 -2.36
C LEU A 213 -3.63 -5.40 -3.77
N THR A 214 -3.58 -6.24 -4.81
CA THR A 214 -3.58 -5.78 -6.20
C THR A 214 -4.91 -5.11 -6.56
N HIS A 215 -6.05 -5.74 -6.25
CA HIS A 215 -7.37 -5.13 -6.46
C HIS A 215 -7.54 -3.81 -5.72
N MET A 216 -6.99 -3.73 -4.51
CA MET A 216 -7.00 -2.54 -3.70
C MET A 216 -6.15 -1.42 -4.30
N ILE A 217 -4.93 -1.69 -4.78
CA ILE A 217 -4.10 -0.66 -5.41
C ILE A 217 -4.78 -0.14 -6.69
N PHE A 218 -5.39 -1.02 -7.49
CA PHE A 218 -6.17 -0.59 -8.66
C PHE A 218 -7.37 0.30 -8.29
N GLY A 219 -8.11 -0.06 -7.24
CA GLY A 219 -9.19 0.79 -6.71
C GLY A 219 -8.69 2.16 -6.25
N GLN A 220 -7.55 2.18 -5.54
CA GLN A 220 -6.91 3.43 -5.11
C GLN A 220 -6.51 4.32 -6.29
N LEU A 221 -5.96 3.75 -7.37
CA LEU A 221 -5.63 4.53 -8.57
C LEU A 221 -6.85 5.21 -9.18
N ILE A 222 -7.99 4.51 -9.29
CA ILE A 222 -9.22 5.11 -9.85
C ILE A 222 -9.68 6.28 -8.97
N VAL A 223 -9.63 6.10 -7.65
CA VAL A 223 -10.00 7.13 -6.67
C VAL A 223 -9.00 8.31 -6.65
N ILE A 224 -7.74 8.09 -7.03
CA ILE A 224 -6.70 9.13 -7.12
C ILE A 224 -6.78 9.89 -8.45
N ILE A 225 -7.11 9.22 -9.55
CA ILE A 225 -7.18 9.84 -10.88
C ILE A 225 -8.36 10.81 -10.95
N SER A 226 -9.52 10.45 -10.39
CA SER A 226 -10.73 11.27 -10.56
C SER A 226 -10.60 12.71 -10.00
N PRO A 227 -10.01 12.96 -8.80
CA PRO A 227 -9.85 14.30 -8.26
C PRO A 227 -8.71 15.06 -8.95
N ILE A 228 -7.63 14.37 -9.33
CA ILE A 228 -6.51 15.00 -10.05
C ILE A 228 -6.99 15.52 -11.40
N MET A 229 -7.78 14.73 -12.13
CA MET A 229 -8.33 15.15 -13.43
C MET A 229 -9.23 16.38 -13.29
N ILE A 230 -10.05 16.45 -12.24
CA ILE A 230 -10.89 17.63 -11.95
C ILE A 230 -10.02 18.85 -11.63
N TYR A 231 -8.98 18.67 -10.80
CA TYR A 231 -8.04 19.73 -10.44
C TYR A 231 -7.32 20.29 -11.67
N VAL A 232 -6.82 19.38 -12.51
CA VAL A 232 -6.15 19.69 -13.76
C VAL A 232 -7.07 20.44 -14.72
N ALA A 233 -8.28 19.94 -14.94
CA ALA A 233 -9.26 20.58 -15.84
C ALA A 233 -9.55 22.03 -15.41
N TYR A 234 -9.68 22.26 -14.10
CA TYR A 234 -9.84 23.61 -13.56
C TYR A 234 -8.64 24.49 -13.87
N PHE A 235 -7.40 24.02 -13.69
CA PHE A 235 -6.20 24.82 -13.96
C PHE A 235 -6.04 25.19 -15.44
N ILE A 236 -6.37 24.28 -16.36
CA ILE A 236 -6.38 24.59 -17.80
C ILE A 236 -7.38 25.72 -18.07
N TYR A 237 -8.61 25.58 -17.57
CA TYR A 237 -9.65 26.60 -17.69
C TYR A 237 -9.21 27.95 -17.08
N ALA A 238 -8.63 27.93 -15.88
CA ALA A 238 -8.18 29.14 -15.22
C ALA A 238 -7.07 29.84 -16.02
N SER A 239 -6.14 29.08 -16.61
CA SER A 239 -5.06 29.62 -17.43
C SER A 239 -5.54 30.21 -18.76
N SER A 240 -6.50 29.57 -19.43
CA SER A 240 -7.05 30.05 -20.71
C SER A 240 -7.93 31.29 -20.55
N MET A 241 -8.53 31.49 -19.38
CA MET A 241 -9.43 32.61 -19.10
C MET A 241 -8.71 33.87 -18.59
N THR A 242 -7.38 33.86 -18.47
CA THR A 242 -6.60 35.02 -17.99
C THR A 242 -6.64 36.24 -18.92
N THR A 243 -6.93 36.04 -20.20
CA THR A 243 -6.92 37.11 -21.23
C THR A 243 -8.27 37.81 -21.41
N LEU A 244 -9.31 37.39 -20.69
CA LEU A 244 -10.67 37.94 -20.79
C LEU A 244 -10.97 38.85 -19.60
N ASN A 245 -11.60 40.00 -19.85
CA ASN A 245 -12.09 40.88 -18.79
C ASN A 245 -13.29 40.24 -18.08
N LYS A 246 -13.11 39.87 -16.82
CA LYS A 246 -14.14 39.20 -15.99
C LYS A 246 -14.85 40.20 -15.08
N THR A 247 -16.15 39.98 -14.88
CA THR A 247 -16.91 40.71 -13.86
C THR A 247 -16.52 40.28 -12.45
N THR A 248 -16.78 41.12 -11.46
CA THR A 248 -16.53 40.81 -10.04
C THR A 248 -17.29 39.57 -9.56
N GLU A 249 -18.50 39.35 -10.08
CA GLU A 249 -19.29 38.15 -9.78
C GLU A 249 -18.69 36.87 -10.39
N GLN A 250 -18.19 36.95 -11.63
CA GLN A 250 -17.51 35.82 -12.28
C GLN A 250 -16.26 35.41 -11.52
N ASN A 251 -15.44 36.37 -11.07
CA ASN A 251 -14.27 36.08 -10.24
C ASN A 251 -14.65 35.41 -8.90
N ALA A 252 -15.75 35.84 -8.28
CA ALA A 252 -16.22 35.24 -7.03
C ALA A 252 -16.74 33.80 -7.24
N PHE A 253 -17.39 33.54 -8.37
CA PHE A 253 -17.83 32.18 -8.75
C PHE A 253 -16.65 31.26 -9.05
N GLU A 254 -15.66 31.72 -9.82
CA GLU A 254 -14.45 30.93 -10.09
C GLU A 254 -13.66 30.62 -8.82
N TYR A 255 -13.61 31.57 -7.88
CA TYR A 255 -13.01 31.33 -6.56
C TYR A 255 -13.77 30.27 -5.76
N PHE A 256 -15.09 30.23 -5.84
CA PHE A 256 -15.89 29.15 -5.25
C PHE A 256 -15.53 27.79 -5.88
N ILE A 257 -15.49 27.70 -7.22
CA ILE A 257 -15.14 26.47 -7.92
C ILE A 257 -13.71 26.01 -7.56
N TYR A 258 -12.74 26.92 -7.54
CA TYR A 258 -11.37 26.63 -7.09
C TYR A 258 -11.36 25.95 -5.72
N ASN A 259 -12.18 26.44 -4.79
CA ASN A 259 -12.26 25.89 -3.45
C ASN A 259 -12.88 24.51 -3.38
N VAL A 260 -13.96 24.30 -4.12
CA VAL A 260 -14.60 22.98 -4.26
C VAL A 260 -13.58 21.98 -4.81
N VAL A 261 -12.87 22.36 -5.88
CA VAL A 261 -11.86 21.53 -6.53
C VAL A 261 -10.68 21.21 -5.59
N ASN A 262 -10.17 22.18 -4.83
CA ASN A 262 -9.10 21.94 -3.86
C ASN A 262 -9.53 21.05 -2.69
N ILE A 263 -10.75 21.19 -2.19
CA ILE A 263 -11.30 20.34 -1.14
C ILE A 263 -11.44 18.91 -1.65
N ILE A 264 -12.02 18.74 -2.85
CA ILE A 264 -12.14 17.45 -3.51
C ILE A 264 -10.77 16.79 -3.70
N PHE A 265 -9.78 17.54 -4.20
CA PHE A 265 -8.41 17.05 -4.37
C PHE A 265 -7.74 16.69 -3.05
N ALA A 266 -7.79 17.58 -2.04
CA ALA A 266 -7.12 17.38 -0.77
C ALA A 266 -7.70 16.21 0.05
N PHE A 267 -9.02 16.01 -0.01
CA PHE A 267 -9.71 15.04 0.83
C PHE A 267 -10.00 13.72 0.13
N ILE A 268 -10.41 13.67 -1.15
CA ILE A 268 -10.62 12.37 -1.82
C ILE A 268 -9.32 11.58 -1.91
N TYR A 269 -8.17 12.27 -2.02
CA TYR A 269 -6.85 11.66 -1.89
C TYR A 269 -6.64 10.94 -0.54
N GLY A 270 -7.29 11.42 0.52
CA GLY A 270 -7.26 10.84 1.87
C GLY A 270 -8.29 9.74 2.14
N VAL A 271 -9.41 9.70 1.41
CA VAL A 271 -10.52 8.74 1.62
C VAL A 271 -10.20 7.33 1.05
N CYS A 272 -8.94 6.91 1.00
CA CYS A 272 -8.55 5.54 0.60
C CYS A 272 -8.92 4.46 1.66
N ILE A 273 -10.07 4.60 2.33
CA ILE A 273 -10.66 3.60 3.23
C ILE A 273 -11.52 2.64 2.41
N ILE A 274 -11.67 1.44 2.95
CA ILE A 274 -12.71 0.44 2.65
C ILE A 274 -12.32 -0.60 1.59
N PHE A 275 -11.17 -1.25 1.75
CA PHE A 275 -11.06 -2.66 1.31
C PHE A 275 -10.34 -3.59 2.29
N TYR A 276 -9.77 -3.07 3.37
CA TYR A 276 -8.98 -3.90 4.29
C TYR A 276 -9.85 -4.73 5.24
N ARG A 277 -10.92 -4.17 5.82
CA ARG A 277 -11.66 -4.84 6.91
C ARG A 277 -12.77 -5.78 6.45
N HIS A 278 -13.55 -5.40 5.41
CA HIS A 278 -14.69 -6.20 4.97
C HIS A 278 -14.28 -7.52 4.27
N ASN A 279 -13.03 -7.61 3.78
CA ASN A 279 -12.43 -8.83 3.23
C ASN A 279 -11.43 -9.52 4.18
N MET A 280 -11.09 -8.92 5.34
CA MET A 280 -10.28 -9.57 6.37
C MET A 280 -11.09 -10.47 7.30
N LEU A 281 -12.40 -10.23 7.44
CA LEU A 281 -13.32 -11.15 8.12
C LEU A 281 -13.66 -12.39 7.25
N SER A 282 -13.28 -12.40 5.98
CA SER A 282 -13.49 -13.51 5.04
C SER A 282 -12.20 -14.23 4.63
N ILE A 283 -11.07 -13.95 5.29
CA ILE A 283 -10.03 -14.97 5.42
C ILE A 283 -10.50 -15.83 6.58
N PRO A 284 -11.05 -17.03 6.34
CA PRO A 284 -11.25 -17.91 7.47
C PRO A 284 -9.85 -18.14 8.05
N SER A 285 -9.73 -17.93 9.35
CA SER A 285 -8.65 -18.42 10.22
C SER A 285 -8.40 -19.94 10.09
N ASN A 286 -9.01 -20.60 9.09
CA ASN A 286 -9.14 -22.02 8.88
C ASN A 286 -8.42 -22.55 7.64
N ALA A 287 -7.61 -21.77 6.91
CA ALA A 287 -6.86 -22.41 5.83
C ALA A 287 -5.70 -23.22 6.39
N VAL A 288 -5.83 -24.51 6.17
CA VAL A 288 -4.90 -25.54 6.59
C VAL A 288 -3.85 -25.72 5.50
N SER A 289 -2.57 -25.77 5.87
CA SER A 289 -1.50 -26.25 4.99
C SER A 289 -0.85 -27.49 5.59
N PHE A 290 -0.22 -28.32 4.77
CA PHE A 290 0.43 -29.54 5.24
C PHE A 290 1.93 -29.48 5.03
N ILE A 291 2.67 -29.99 6.00
CA ILE A 291 4.13 -30.17 5.93
C ILE A 291 4.48 -31.58 6.36
N LYS A 292 5.63 -32.10 5.93
CA LYS A 292 6.12 -33.40 6.39
C LYS A 292 7.03 -33.30 7.61
N SER A 293 6.92 -34.29 8.49
CA SER A 293 7.85 -34.55 9.60
C SER A 293 9.20 -35.02 9.06
N GLN A 294 10.24 -34.97 9.89
CA GLN A 294 11.53 -35.61 9.62
C GLN A 294 11.37 -37.09 9.28
N LYS A 295 10.38 -37.76 9.89
CA LYS A 295 10.03 -39.17 9.63
C LYS A 295 9.04 -39.36 8.45
N GLY A 296 8.71 -38.30 7.71
CA GLY A 296 7.80 -38.36 6.56
C GLY A 296 6.30 -38.20 6.87
N ASN A 297 5.89 -38.24 8.13
CA ASN A 297 4.48 -38.12 8.53
C ASN A 297 3.90 -36.74 8.18
N LYS A 298 2.67 -36.71 7.64
CA LYS A 298 1.92 -35.49 7.32
C LYS A 298 1.53 -34.77 8.63
N MET A 299 1.90 -33.50 8.75
CA MET A 299 1.52 -32.62 9.86
C MET A 299 0.75 -31.44 9.29
N LEU A 300 -0.16 -30.94 10.11
CA LEU A 300 -1.09 -29.89 9.75
C LEU A 300 -0.55 -28.55 10.29
N VAL A 301 -0.60 -27.51 9.47
CA VAL A 301 -0.19 -26.15 9.84
C VAL A 301 -1.39 -25.23 9.71
N MET A 302 -1.71 -24.54 10.80
CA MET A 302 -2.77 -23.53 10.87
C MET A 302 -2.26 -22.38 11.73
N ASN A 303 -2.37 -21.14 11.23
CA ASN A 303 -1.95 -19.92 11.93
C ASN A 303 -0.51 -20.01 12.50
N ASP A 304 0.42 -20.57 11.73
CA ASP A 304 1.84 -20.80 12.10
C ASP A 304 2.08 -21.74 13.30
N TYR A 305 1.06 -22.52 13.68
CA TYR A 305 1.19 -23.62 14.62
C TYR A 305 1.21 -24.97 13.90
N ILE A 306 2.04 -25.89 14.39
CA ILE A 306 2.16 -27.24 13.85
C ILE A 306 1.35 -28.20 14.71
N PHE A 307 0.45 -28.92 14.07
CA PHE A 307 -0.35 -29.98 14.67
C PHE A 307 0.07 -31.35 14.15
N LYS A 308 0.18 -32.30 15.08
CA LYS A 308 0.39 -33.71 14.77
C LYS A 308 -0.96 -34.39 14.65
N PHE A 309 -1.10 -35.22 13.63
CA PHE A 309 -2.24 -36.13 13.52
C PHE A 309 -2.26 -37.06 14.74
N ASN A 310 -3.43 -37.23 15.34
CA ASN A 310 -3.64 -38.08 16.49
C ASN A 310 -4.44 -39.33 16.09
N LYS A 311 -5.68 -39.15 15.64
CA LYS A 311 -6.58 -40.24 15.25
C LYS A 311 -7.68 -39.77 14.31
N THR A 312 -8.35 -40.71 13.66
CA THR A 312 -9.61 -40.47 12.93
C THR A 312 -10.74 -41.18 13.65
N VAL A 313 -11.85 -40.49 13.89
CA VAL A 313 -13.06 -41.09 14.49
C VAL A 313 -14.25 -40.67 13.63
N GLY A 314 -14.85 -41.65 12.95
CA GLY A 314 -15.93 -41.42 11.97
C GLY A 314 -15.49 -40.46 10.86
N PRO A 315 -16.26 -39.40 10.55
CA PRO A 315 -15.92 -38.43 9.51
C PRO A 315 -14.92 -37.35 9.95
N THR A 316 -14.34 -37.45 11.16
CA THR A 316 -13.51 -36.40 11.76
C THR A 316 -12.09 -36.86 12.03
N LYS A 317 -11.09 -36.10 11.56
CA LYS A 317 -9.67 -36.25 11.88
C LYS A 317 -9.30 -35.34 13.05
N TYR A 318 -8.60 -35.89 14.04
CA TYR A 318 -8.17 -35.20 15.25
C TYR A 318 -6.68 -34.92 15.19
N TYR A 319 -6.32 -33.68 15.49
CA TYR A 319 -4.95 -33.20 15.55
C TYR A 319 -4.67 -32.56 16.91
N ARG A 320 -3.44 -32.71 17.41
CA ARG A 320 -2.96 -32.09 18.66
C ARG A 320 -1.75 -31.21 18.36
N CYS A 321 -1.62 -30.09 19.05
CA CYS A 321 -0.43 -29.26 18.95
C CYS A 321 0.86 -30.09 19.16
N LYS A 322 1.91 -29.77 18.39
CA LYS A 322 3.22 -30.43 18.49
C LYS A 322 3.91 -30.17 19.84
N HIS A 323 3.68 -29.02 20.45
CA HIS A 323 4.34 -28.60 21.69
C HIS A 323 3.81 -29.39 22.89
N SER A 324 4.69 -30.01 23.68
CA SER A 324 4.31 -30.97 24.74
C SER A 324 3.45 -30.36 25.85
N ARG A 325 3.66 -29.08 26.16
CA ARG A 325 2.91 -28.32 27.18
C ARG A 325 1.62 -27.67 26.65
N CYS A 326 1.31 -27.85 25.36
CA CYS A 326 0.15 -27.23 24.73
C CYS A 326 -1.02 -28.21 24.60
N ILE A 327 -2.17 -27.83 25.14
CA ILE A 327 -3.39 -28.64 25.16
C ILE A 327 -4.31 -28.42 23.94
N VAL A 328 -3.95 -27.49 23.06
CA VAL A 328 -4.78 -27.11 21.90
C VAL A 328 -4.94 -28.28 20.94
N THR A 329 -6.19 -28.52 20.55
CA THR A 329 -6.59 -29.56 19.59
C THR A 329 -7.37 -28.96 18.44
N LEU A 330 -7.19 -29.56 17.26
CA LEU A 330 -7.84 -29.17 16.02
C LEU A 330 -8.53 -30.38 15.40
N HIS A 331 -9.77 -30.21 14.96
CA HIS A 331 -10.54 -31.23 14.27
C HIS A 331 -10.79 -30.79 12.82
N THR A 332 -10.60 -31.70 11.88
CA THR A 332 -10.96 -31.49 10.48
C THR A 332 -11.92 -32.57 10.00
N ASP A 333 -12.65 -32.32 8.93
CA ASP A 333 -13.36 -33.35 8.19
C ASP A 333 -12.38 -34.20 7.34
N LEU A 334 -12.93 -35.13 6.55
CA LEU A 334 -12.15 -35.97 5.63
C LEU A 334 -11.48 -35.18 4.49
N ASN A 335 -12.04 -34.02 4.13
CA ASN A 335 -11.55 -33.10 3.10
C ASN A 335 -10.58 -32.04 3.65
N ASP A 336 -10.10 -32.20 4.88
CA ASP A 336 -9.15 -31.31 5.54
C ASP A 336 -9.72 -29.89 5.81
N VAL A 337 -11.04 -29.75 5.87
CA VAL A 337 -11.76 -28.54 6.30
C VAL A 337 -11.94 -28.56 7.81
N ILE A 338 -11.68 -27.44 8.48
CA ILE A 338 -11.72 -27.36 9.95
C ILE A 338 -13.17 -27.43 10.44
N SER A 339 -13.45 -28.39 11.32
CA SER A 339 -14.76 -28.56 11.96
C SER A 339 -14.79 -28.00 13.39
N LYS A 340 -13.66 -28.05 14.13
CA LYS A 340 -13.58 -27.53 15.50
C LYS A 340 -12.14 -27.15 15.86
N PHE A 341 -11.96 -26.04 16.57
CA PHE A 341 -10.68 -25.59 17.11
C PHE A 341 -10.85 -25.21 18.58
N ASN A 342 -9.93 -25.63 19.45
CA ASN A 342 -10.11 -25.47 20.89
C ASN A 342 -8.93 -24.72 21.55
N GLY A 343 -9.17 -23.45 21.91
CA GLY A 343 -8.34 -22.67 22.84
C GLY A 343 -7.21 -21.85 22.21
N GLU A 344 -6.52 -21.09 23.06
CA GLU A 344 -5.33 -20.32 22.73
C GLU A 344 -4.06 -21.10 23.06
N HIS A 345 -3.01 -20.90 22.28
CA HIS A 345 -1.72 -21.57 22.49
C HIS A 345 -0.96 -20.92 23.66
N CYS A 346 -0.38 -21.75 24.54
CA CYS A 346 0.49 -21.32 25.63
C CYS A 346 1.95 -21.07 25.21
N HIS A 347 2.22 -20.98 23.91
CA HIS A 347 3.55 -20.79 23.35
C HIS A 347 3.45 -19.93 22.08
N PRO A 348 4.53 -19.22 21.71
CA PRO A 348 4.55 -18.46 20.47
C PRO A 348 4.50 -19.39 19.23
N PRO A 349 4.02 -18.89 18.08
CA PRO A 349 4.02 -19.63 16.82
C PRO A 349 5.45 -19.90 16.32
N GLU A 350 5.63 -20.97 15.52
CA GLU A 350 6.94 -21.49 15.06
C GLU A 350 7.15 -21.33 13.53
N PRO A 351 7.08 -20.11 12.95
CA PRO A 351 7.07 -19.91 11.49
C PRO A 351 8.39 -20.30 10.81
N GLU A 352 9.54 -20.06 11.46
CA GLU A 352 10.86 -20.41 10.92
C GLU A 352 11.00 -21.92 10.70
N GLU A 353 10.50 -22.73 11.63
CA GLU A 353 10.52 -24.18 11.51
C GLU A 353 9.65 -24.67 10.34
N ILE A 354 8.50 -24.02 10.12
CA ILE A 354 7.61 -24.31 9.00
C ILE A 354 8.31 -24.00 7.66
N GLU A 355 8.98 -22.84 7.56
CA GLU A 355 9.72 -22.45 6.36
C GLU A 355 10.90 -23.37 6.06
N ILE A 356 11.72 -23.70 7.06
CA ILE A 356 12.84 -24.64 6.92
C ILE A 356 12.35 -26.00 6.41
N ARG A 357 11.21 -26.48 6.91
CA ARG A 357 10.64 -27.77 6.48
C ARG A 357 10.11 -27.72 5.06
N LYS A 358 9.37 -26.66 4.69
CA LYS A 358 8.91 -26.44 3.30
C LYS A 358 10.09 -26.36 2.34
N PHE A 359 11.15 -25.66 2.72
CA PHE A 359 12.37 -25.56 1.93
C PHE A 359 13.05 -26.92 1.74
N LYS A 360 13.23 -27.70 2.81
CA LYS A 360 13.80 -29.06 2.72
C LYS A 360 12.98 -29.97 1.81
N GLU A 361 11.65 -29.89 1.87
CA GLU A 361 10.78 -30.68 1.00
C GLU A 361 10.91 -30.26 -0.47
N ALA A 362 10.94 -28.96 -0.75
CA ALA A 362 11.19 -28.45 -2.11
C ALA A 362 12.56 -28.88 -2.65
N VAL A 363 13.62 -28.81 -1.84
CA VAL A 363 14.96 -29.28 -2.20
C VAL A 363 14.94 -30.78 -2.49
N LYS A 364 14.26 -31.59 -1.67
CA LYS A 364 14.12 -33.04 -1.90
C LYS A 364 13.39 -33.35 -3.21
N ILE A 365 12.34 -32.60 -3.54
CA ILE A 365 11.64 -32.74 -4.82
C ILE A 365 12.56 -32.38 -5.99
N VAL A 366 13.30 -31.27 -5.89
CA VAL A 366 14.24 -30.84 -6.94
C VAL A 366 15.40 -31.84 -7.12
N LEU A 367 15.95 -32.38 -6.03
CA LEU A 367 16.98 -33.42 -6.08
C LEU A 367 16.43 -34.70 -6.72
N ASN A 368 15.21 -35.13 -6.35
CA ASN A 368 14.56 -36.29 -6.95
C ASN A 368 14.19 -36.08 -8.43
N LEU A 369 13.90 -34.83 -8.86
CA LEU A 369 13.61 -34.50 -10.26
C LEU A 369 14.89 -34.34 -11.10
N LYS A 370 16.01 -33.90 -10.52
CA LYS A 370 17.32 -33.77 -11.20
C LYS A 370 18.10 -35.08 -11.26
N LEU A 371 17.88 -36.01 -10.34
CA LEU A 371 18.40 -37.37 -10.44
C LEU A 371 17.62 -38.14 -11.52
N ARG A 372 18.05 -37.98 -12.78
CA ARG A 372 17.58 -38.83 -13.89
C ARG A 372 17.59 -40.31 -13.47
N PRO A 373 16.66 -41.14 -13.96
CA PRO A 373 16.72 -42.60 -13.85
C PRO A 373 18.07 -43.20 -14.30
N SER A 374 18.80 -42.49 -15.17
CA SER A 374 20.12 -42.87 -15.68
C SER A 374 21.21 -42.92 -14.61
N LEU A 375 21.16 -42.10 -13.56
CA LEU A 375 22.19 -42.14 -12.52
C LEU A 375 21.97 -43.30 -11.54
N LYS A 376 20.70 -43.66 -11.27
CA LYS A 376 20.36 -44.84 -10.47
C LYS A 376 20.73 -46.14 -11.20
N SER A 377 20.56 -46.22 -12.52
CA SER A 377 21.01 -47.38 -13.29
C SER A 377 22.53 -47.46 -13.38
N MET A 378 23.23 -46.33 -13.48
CA MET A 378 24.70 -46.29 -13.46
C MET A 378 25.28 -46.68 -12.10
N MET A 379 24.73 -46.18 -10.99
CA MET A 379 25.17 -46.57 -9.64
C MET A 379 24.85 -48.02 -9.32
N LYS A 380 23.72 -48.56 -9.81
CA LYS A 380 23.40 -49.99 -9.66
C LYS A 380 24.35 -50.87 -10.48
N LYS A 381 24.65 -50.49 -11.73
CA LYS A 381 25.65 -51.19 -12.55
C LYS A 381 27.04 -51.20 -11.89
N GLN A 382 27.42 -50.09 -11.26
CA GLN A 382 28.72 -49.96 -10.62
C GLN A 382 28.82 -50.74 -9.29
N TYR A 383 27.70 -50.86 -8.56
CA TYR A 383 27.59 -51.70 -7.37
C TYR A 383 27.61 -53.20 -7.71
N ASP A 384 26.88 -53.61 -8.75
CA ASP A 384 26.85 -55.00 -9.22
C ASP A 384 28.22 -55.46 -9.77
N LEU A 385 28.99 -54.55 -10.38
CA LEU A 385 30.37 -54.80 -10.84
C LEU A 385 31.39 -54.95 -9.69
N THR A 386 31.17 -54.29 -8.55
CA THR A 386 32.05 -54.40 -7.37
C THR A 386 31.79 -55.63 -6.51
N CYS A 387 30.66 -56.33 -6.69
CA CYS A 387 30.33 -57.55 -5.95
C CYS A 387 30.63 -58.85 -6.71
N GLN A 388 31.18 -58.77 -7.92
CA GLN A 388 31.57 -59.93 -8.75
C GLN A 388 33.09 -60.15 -8.83
N ASN A 389 33.89 -59.41 -8.04
CA ASN A 389 35.32 -59.66 -7.84
C ASN A 389 35.60 -60.12 -6.41
#